data_AF-A0A7K0QVC6-F1
#
_entry.id   AF-A0A7K0QVC6-F1
#
_cell.length_a   1.000
_cell.length_b   1.000
_cell.length_c   1.000
_cell.angle_alpha   90.00
_cell.angle_beta   90.00
_cell.angle_gamma   90.00
#
_symmetry.space_group_name_H-M   'P 1'
#
loop_
_entity.id
_entity.type
_entity.pdbx_description
1 polymer ?
#
loop_
_entity_poly.entity_id
_entity_poly.type
_entity_poly.pdbx_seq_one_letter_code
_entity_poly.pdbx_strand_id
1 'polypeptide(L)'
;MTTQLGGPSGRQFIVRMRVAVPLLLALAAALGLILGAVLPSGNQPAASGLSASSSKASASDSPDSSQPAESSSDGTPSQEPSSNPNVDFTVTGDGGGVAAENQPQPAFNVTRLAPGEKPPQFVVVSFDGACSSDVFNQFMDTADATNAHYTLFLSGLCLLPESQKFLYETPGRDAGSSAIGFADDTPEVLQRITNLTRAYNSGHEIGTHFLGHWCEPSQGSVNSWNAKEWESEFAQDAQFTNDWAGINGITDPTPLPFNHSIVQGARTPCLEGQRDVMYPIFKEHGFKYDASNSGTLQWPSMNE
;
A
#
# COMPACT_ATOMS: atom_id res chain seq x y z
N MET A 1 -39.29 -30.19 59.72
CA MET A 1 -39.72 -31.16 58.70
C MET A 1 -40.72 -30.48 57.79
N THR A 2 -40.25 -29.92 56.69
CA THR A 2 -41.09 -29.59 55.53
C THR A 2 -40.19 -29.70 54.31
N THR A 3 -40.38 -30.77 53.56
CA THR A 3 -39.65 -31.09 52.33
C THR A 3 -40.41 -30.47 51.17
N GLN A 4 -39.74 -29.69 50.31
CA GLN A 4 -40.28 -29.38 48.99
C GLN A 4 -39.15 -29.47 47.95
N LEU A 5 -39.29 -30.45 47.06
CA LEU A 5 -38.47 -30.73 45.89
C LEU A 5 -38.95 -29.84 44.74
N GLY A 6 -38.02 -29.30 43.95
CA GLY A 6 -38.35 -28.56 42.73
C GLY A 6 -37.16 -28.34 41.79
N GLY A 7 -37.07 -29.19 40.76
CA GLY A 7 -36.73 -28.89 39.36
C GLY A 7 -35.34 -28.32 38.98
N PRO A 8 -34.63 -28.90 37.99
CA PRO A 8 -33.35 -28.38 37.53
C PRO A 8 -33.49 -27.17 36.60
N SER A 9 -32.63 -26.18 36.82
CA SER A 9 -32.51 -24.95 36.04
C SER A 9 -32.00 -25.23 34.61
N GLY A 10 -32.74 -24.76 33.61
CA GLY A 10 -32.40 -24.88 32.19
C GLY A 10 -31.22 -23.99 31.80
N ARG A 11 -30.21 -24.59 31.17
CA ARG A 11 -29.11 -23.88 30.51
C ARG A 11 -29.62 -23.25 29.22
N GLN A 12 -29.59 -21.92 29.14
CA GLN A 12 -29.79 -21.18 27.89
C GLN A 12 -28.49 -21.21 27.08
N PHE A 13 -28.49 -21.93 25.95
CA PHE A 13 -27.43 -21.85 24.95
C PHE A 13 -27.71 -20.63 24.06
N ILE A 14 -26.89 -19.59 24.18
CA ILE A 14 -26.86 -18.48 23.23
C ILE A 14 -26.10 -18.96 21.99
N VAL A 15 -26.84 -19.30 20.94
CA VAL A 15 -26.29 -19.54 19.60
C VAL A 15 -25.98 -18.17 18.99
N ARG A 16 -24.70 -17.78 18.96
CA ARG A 16 -24.25 -16.63 18.16
C ARG A 16 -24.26 -17.04 16.69
N MET A 17 -25.25 -16.57 15.94
CA MET A 17 -25.25 -16.61 14.47
C MET A 17 -24.03 -15.82 13.96
N ARG A 18 -23.05 -16.53 13.38
CA ARG A 18 -22.00 -15.91 12.57
C ARG A 18 -22.62 -15.59 11.20
N VAL A 19 -22.75 -14.31 10.89
CA VAL A 19 -23.08 -13.86 9.53
C VAL A 19 -21.83 -14.09 8.68
N ALA A 20 -21.88 -15.11 7.81
CA ALA A 20 -20.88 -15.33 6.79
C ALA A 20 -21.09 -14.31 5.67
N VAL A 21 -20.15 -13.37 5.49
CA VAL A 21 -20.09 -12.50 4.32
C VAL A 21 -19.42 -13.31 3.20
N PRO A 22 -20.06 -13.52 2.03
CA PRO A 22 -19.45 -14.29 0.96
C PRO A 22 -18.41 -13.43 0.22
N LEU A 23 -17.19 -13.94 0.18
CA LEU A 23 -16.08 -13.52 -0.66
C LEU A 23 -16.47 -13.68 -2.13
N LEU A 24 -16.70 -12.58 -2.85
CA LEU A 24 -16.97 -12.55 -4.28
C LEU A 24 -16.06 -11.52 -4.94
N LEU A 25 -14.87 -11.94 -5.37
CA LEU A 25 -14.08 -11.30 -6.45
C LEU A 25 -12.85 -12.15 -6.77
N ALA A 26 -13.06 -13.26 -7.50
CA ALA A 26 -12.00 -13.98 -8.18
C ALA A 26 -12.59 -14.82 -9.32
N LEU A 27 -13.16 -14.17 -10.35
CA LEU A 27 -13.41 -14.84 -11.65
C LEU A 27 -13.65 -13.82 -12.77
N ALA A 28 -12.59 -13.15 -13.23
CA ALA A 28 -12.65 -12.36 -14.47
C ALA A 28 -11.26 -12.28 -15.16
N ALA A 29 -10.60 -13.42 -15.38
CA ALA A 29 -9.39 -13.46 -16.20
C ALA A 29 -9.15 -14.82 -16.89
N ALA A 30 -10.20 -15.59 -17.18
CA ALA A 30 -10.07 -16.88 -17.85
C ALA A 30 -11.23 -17.16 -18.81
N LEU A 31 -11.60 -16.20 -19.66
CA LEU A 31 -12.47 -16.44 -20.83
C LEU A 31 -12.40 -15.21 -21.77
N GLY A 32 -11.27 -15.04 -22.45
CA GLY A 32 -11.08 -13.90 -23.36
C GLY A 32 -10.02 -14.13 -24.45
N LEU A 33 -9.65 -15.39 -24.71
CA LEU A 33 -8.72 -15.77 -25.76
C LEU A 33 -9.28 -17.02 -26.43
N ILE A 34 -10.17 -16.83 -27.39
CA ILE A 34 -10.46 -17.69 -28.57
C ILE A 34 -11.66 -17.03 -29.30
N LEU A 35 -11.51 -16.79 -30.62
CA LEU A 35 -12.36 -16.06 -31.59
C LEU A 35 -12.26 -14.52 -31.50
N GLY A 36 -11.95 -13.76 -32.55
CA GLY A 36 -11.78 -14.06 -33.96
C GLY A 36 -11.80 -12.73 -34.72
N ALA A 37 -10.78 -12.51 -35.55
CA ALA A 37 -10.67 -11.37 -36.45
C ALA A 37 -11.83 -11.33 -37.45
N VAL A 38 -12.46 -10.16 -37.65
CA VAL A 38 -12.92 -9.57 -38.94
C VAL A 38 -13.32 -8.10 -38.67
N LEU A 39 -12.63 -7.15 -39.31
CA LEU A 39 -13.12 -5.77 -39.56
C LEU A 39 -14.01 -5.79 -40.82
N PRO A 40 -15.00 -4.89 -40.93
CA PRO A 40 -14.78 -3.77 -41.86
C PRO A 40 -15.36 -2.41 -41.42
N SER A 41 -14.76 -1.38 -42.01
CA SER A 41 -15.05 0.06 -41.98
C SER A 41 -16.48 0.45 -42.39
N GLY A 42 -16.98 1.57 -41.87
CA GLY A 42 -18.19 2.23 -42.37
C GLY A 42 -18.46 3.62 -41.78
N ASN A 43 -18.62 4.60 -42.67
CA ASN A 43 -18.79 6.05 -42.51
C ASN A 43 -19.89 6.57 -41.55
N GLN A 44 -19.62 7.74 -40.96
CA GLN A 44 -20.56 8.79 -40.50
C GLN A 44 -21.42 9.37 -41.67
N PRO A 45 -22.62 9.97 -41.47
CA PRO A 45 -22.76 11.25 -40.73
C PRO A 45 -24.12 11.62 -40.06
N ALA A 46 -24.01 12.65 -39.21
CA ALA A 46 -24.91 13.80 -39.00
C ALA A 46 -26.39 13.64 -38.50
N ALA A 47 -26.59 14.21 -37.30
CA ALA A 47 -27.46 15.36 -36.99
C ALA A 47 -28.96 15.19 -36.66
N SER A 48 -29.31 15.98 -35.63
CA SER A 48 -30.58 16.68 -35.38
C SER A 48 -31.69 15.98 -34.59
N GLY A 49 -31.97 16.55 -33.42
CA GLY A 49 -33.27 17.19 -33.25
C GLY A 49 -34.01 16.99 -31.94
N LEU A 50 -34.07 18.08 -31.16
CA LEU A 50 -35.20 18.57 -30.34
C LEU A 50 -35.63 17.77 -29.09
N SER A 51 -36.19 18.35 -28.03
CA SER A 51 -36.25 19.70 -27.44
C SER A 51 -37.13 19.59 -26.17
N ALA A 52 -37.21 20.67 -25.40
CA ALA A 52 -38.07 20.98 -24.22
C ALA A 52 -37.40 20.70 -22.85
N SER A 53 -36.89 21.69 -22.09
CA SER A 53 -37.49 22.97 -21.61
C SER A 53 -38.72 22.69 -20.73
N SER A 54 -38.94 23.22 -19.53
CA SER A 54 -38.32 24.29 -18.73
C SER A 54 -39.17 24.46 -17.46
N SER A 55 -38.59 24.92 -16.34
CA SER A 55 -39.16 26.04 -15.57
C SER A 55 -38.19 26.56 -14.50
N LYS A 56 -37.96 27.88 -14.56
CA LYS A 56 -37.29 28.74 -13.58
C LYS A 56 -38.27 29.15 -12.49
N ALA A 57 -37.74 29.55 -11.32
CA ALA A 57 -38.09 30.83 -10.68
C ALA A 57 -36.98 31.29 -9.70
N SER A 58 -36.56 32.54 -9.88
CA SER A 58 -35.72 33.39 -9.00
C SER A 58 -36.57 33.95 -7.80
N ALA A 59 -36.14 34.75 -6.82
CA ALA A 59 -34.99 35.66 -6.60
C ALA A 59 -34.95 36.14 -5.10
N SER A 60 -33.81 36.78 -4.72
CA SER A 60 -33.61 37.93 -3.78
C SER A 60 -34.06 37.82 -2.30
N ASP A 61 -33.40 38.33 -1.27
CA ASP A 61 -32.64 39.59 -1.10
C ASP A 61 -31.79 39.58 0.21
N SER A 62 -30.73 40.40 0.28
CA SER A 62 -29.93 40.81 1.47
C SER A 62 -30.63 41.99 2.22
N PRO A 63 -30.13 42.67 3.30
CA PRO A 63 -28.75 42.79 3.82
C PRO A 63 -28.56 42.96 5.37
N ASP A 64 -27.31 43.08 5.81
CA ASP A 64 -26.73 44.22 6.57
C ASP A 64 -25.68 43.84 7.65
N SER A 65 -24.84 44.82 7.93
CA SER A 65 -23.43 44.85 8.33
C SER A 65 -23.23 44.94 9.86
N SER A 66 -22.00 44.66 10.34
CA SER A 66 -21.26 45.46 11.36
C SER A 66 -19.91 44.82 11.74
N GLN A 67 -18.84 45.61 11.58
CA GLN A 67 -17.48 45.50 12.17
C GLN A 67 -17.35 46.63 13.24
N PRO A 68 -16.21 46.94 13.92
CA PRO A 68 -14.92 46.24 14.16
C PRO A 68 -14.37 46.41 15.63
N ALA A 69 -13.19 45.83 15.93
CA ALA A 69 -12.15 46.34 16.87
C ALA A 69 -10.91 45.38 16.83
N GLU A 70 -9.78 45.76 16.22
CA GLU A 70 -8.58 46.39 16.81
C GLU A 70 -7.82 45.56 17.88
N SER A 71 -6.62 45.05 17.53
CA SER A 71 -5.37 45.35 18.25
C SER A 71 -4.14 44.96 17.39
N SER A 72 -3.12 45.81 17.45
CA SER A 72 -1.92 45.88 16.59
C SER A 72 -0.69 45.20 17.18
N SER A 73 0.25 44.82 16.28
CA SER A 73 1.74 44.86 16.35
C SER A 73 2.46 44.20 17.55
N ASP A 74 3.57 43.49 17.43
CA ASP A 74 4.78 43.76 16.65
C ASP A 74 5.78 42.57 16.81
N GLY A 75 6.76 42.42 15.92
CA GLY A 75 8.01 41.70 16.22
C GLY A 75 8.41 40.52 15.32
N THR A 76 8.96 40.83 14.14
CA THR A 76 9.86 39.94 13.36
C THR A 76 11.25 39.90 14.00
N PRO A 77 11.95 38.75 13.96
CA PRO A 77 13.17 38.73 13.16
C PRO A 77 13.30 37.49 12.26
N SER A 78 13.84 37.73 11.06
CA SER A 78 14.25 36.75 10.06
C SER A 78 15.15 35.64 10.60
N GLN A 79 14.89 34.41 10.15
CA GLN A 79 15.94 33.44 9.80
C GLN A 79 15.60 32.81 8.45
N GLU A 80 16.55 32.93 7.52
CA GLU A 80 16.61 32.20 6.24
C GLU A 80 17.16 30.77 6.47
N PRO A 81 17.04 29.85 5.48
CA PRO A 81 16.71 28.45 5.70
C PRO A 81 17.92 27.60 6.09
N SER A 82 17.83 26.89 7.22
CA SER A 82 18.84 25.90 7.60
C SER A 82 18.56 24.55 6.95
N SER A 83 19.33 24.27 5.88
CA SER A 83 19.97 22.99 5.57
C SER A 83 19.35 21.69 6.14
N ASN A 84 18.91 20.82 5.23
CA ASN A 84 18.65 19.39 5.41
C ASN A 84 19.56 18.73 6.46
N PRO A 85 19.02 18.08 7.50
CA PRO A 85 19.76 17.04 8.17
C PRO A 85 19.76 15.83 7.24
N ASN A 86 20.93 15.46 6.72
CA ASN A 86 21.17 14.09 6.31
C ASN A 86 20.77 13.21 7.50
N VAL A 87 19.68 12.45 7.35
CA VAL A 87 19.30 11.43 8.31
C VAL A 87 20.32 10.31 8.15
N ASP A 88 21.31 10.34 9.05
CA ASP A 88 22.26 9.26 9.23
C ASP A 88 21.51 8.06 9.82
N PHE A 89 21.24 7.05 8.98
CA PHE A 89 20.60 5.79 9.39
C PHE A 89 21.53 4.89 10.21
N THR A 90 22.67 5.38 10.71
CA THR A 90 23.41 4.66 11.73
C THR A 90 22.66 4.73 13.06
N VAL A 91 21.83 3.70 13.25
CA VAL A 91 21.11 3.36 14.48
C VAL A 91 22.06 3.39 15.67
N THR A 92 22.00 4.47 16.43
CA THR A 92 22.35 4.47 17.86
C THR A 92 21.36 5.39 18.57
N GLY A 93 20.16 4.85 18.79
CA GLY A 93 19.08 5.46 19.56
C GLY A 93 18.50 4.43 20.53
N ASP A 94 18.38 4.85 21.76
CA ASP A 94 18.30 4.12 23.02
C ASP A 94 16.90 3.58 23.35
N GLY A 95 16.24 2.95 22.36
CA GLY A 95 15.05 2.14 22.59
C GLY A 95 14.50 1.46 21.33
N GLY A 96 14.84 0.17 21.15
CA GLY A 96 14.13 -0.83 20.31
C GLY A 96 14.02 -0.54 18.80
N GLY A 97 14.47 -1.37 17.88
CA GLY A 97 15.24 -2.60 17.95
C GLY A 97 15.90 -2.84 16.59
N VAL A 98 17.07 -3.45 16.56
CA VAL A 98 17.66 -3.97 15.32
C VAL A 98 17.06 -5.35 15.04
N ALA A 99 15.79 -5.37 14.66
CA ALA A 99 15.11 -6.60 14.25
C ALA A 99 15.44 -6.99 12.80
N ALA A 100 16.60 -6.58 12.28
CA ALA A 100 17.00 -6.84 10.90
C ALA A 100 18.51 -7.08 10.74
N GLU A 101 18.90 -8.05 9.91
CA GLU A 101 20.31 -8.30 9.55
C GLU A 101 20.82 -7.44 8.37
N ASN A 102 19.95 -6.63 7.78
CA ASN A 102 20.22 -5.74 6.62
C ASN A 102 21.05 -6.39 5.49
N GLN A 103 20.63 -7.57 5.05
CA GLN A 103 21.21 -8.21 3.87
C GLN A 103 20.79 -7.44 2.59
N PRO A 104 21.62 -7.42 1.53
CA PRO A 104 21.25 -6.79 0.26
C PRO A 104 20.14 -7.58 -0.44
N GLN A 105 19.28 -6.91 -1.21
CA GLN A 105 18.25 -7.58 -2.05
C GLN A 105 18.81 -8.79 -2.79
N PRO A 106 18.07 -9.91 -2.86
CA PRO A 106 18.48 -11.06 -3.64
C PRO A 106 18.81 -10.70 -5.09
N ALA A 107 20.01 -11.06 -5.53
CA ALA A 107 20.49 -10.69 -6.85
C ALA A 107 19.84 -11.55 -7.94
N PHE A 108 19.29 -10.90 -8.97
CA PHE A 108 18.91 -11.54 -10.22
C PHE A 108 19.95 -11.20 -11.31
N ASN A 109 20.91 -12.09 -11.53
CA ASN A 109 22.03 -11.84 -12.42
C ASN A 109 21.62 -11.98 -13.90
N VAL A 110 21.49 -10.83 -14.59
CA VAL A 110 21.27 -10.78 -16.04
C VAL A 110 22.55 -10.33 -16.74
N THR A 111 22.94 -11.05 -17.79
CA THR A 111 24.10 -10.68 -18.62
C THR A 111 23.66 -9.76 -19.75
N ARG A 112 24.42 -8.68 -19.99
CA ARG A 112 24.21 -7.81 -21.15
C ARG A 112 24.43 -8.62 -22.44
N LEU A 113 23.45 -8.54 -23.34
CA LEU A 113 23.48 -9.21 -24.64
C LEU A 113 24.59 -8.64 -25.54
N ALA A 114 25.24 -9.51 -26.30
CA ALA A 114 26.13 -9.11 -27.39
C ALA A 114 25.30 -8.60 -28.60
N PRO A 115 25.91 -7.79 -29.50
CA PRO A 115 25.22 -7.34 -30.70
C PRO A 115 24.68 -8.50 -31.54
N GLY A 116 23.38 -8.48 -31.83
CA GLY A 116 22.69 -9.49 -32.64
C GLY A 116 22.14 -10.69 -31.86
N GLU A 117 22.38 -10.79 -30.54
CA GLU A 117 21.75 -11.82 -29.72
C GLU A 117 20.25 -11.55 -29.51
N LYS A 118 19.47 -12.63 -29.50
CA LYS A 118 18.05 -12.56 -29.18
C LYS A 118 17.88 -12.41 -27.66
N PRO A 119 17.14 -11.41 -27.17
CA PRO A 119 16.90 -11.27 -25.74
C PRO A 119 16.11 -12.47 -25.19
N PRO A 120 16.41 -12.93 -23.96
CA PRO A 120 15.56 -13.88 -23.26
C PRO A 120 14.18 -13.25 -23.02
N GLN A 121 13.15 -14.09 -22.94
CA GLN A 121 11.84 -13.64 -22.49
C GLN A 121 11.84 -13.56 -20.97
N PHE A 122 11.75 -12.34 -20.44
CA PHE A 122 11.50 -12.15 -19.02
C PHE A 122 9.99 -12.26 -18.75
N VAL A 123 9.63 -12.98 -17.69
CA VAL A 123 8.28 -13.00 -17.14
C VAL A 123 8.43 -12.56 -15.69
N VAL A 124 7.99 -11.33 -15.40
CA VAL A 124 8.03 -10.76 -14.05
C VAL A 124 6.68 -11.00 -13.41
N VAL A 125 6.68 -11.73 -12.29
CA VAL A 125 5.47 -12.03 -11.52
C VAL A 125 5.62 -11.35 -10.16
N SER A 126 4.60 -10.58 -9.78
CA SER A 126 4.60 -9.79 -8.57
C SER A 126 3.28 -9.93 -7.80
N PHE A 127 3.33 -9.69 -6.50
CA PHE A 127 2.17 -9.70 -5.60
C PHE A 127 2.10 -8.42 -4.80
N ASP A 128 0.94 -7.78 -4.81
CA ASP A 128 0.69 -6.54 -4.10
C ASP A 128 0.10 -6.83 -2.71
N GLY A 129 0.43 -5.98 -1.73
CA GLY A 129 0.03 -6.11 -0.33
C GLY A 129 0.84 -7.17 0.42
N ALA A 130 0.97 -8.39 -0.11
CA ALA A 130 1.72 -9.50 0.51
C ALA A 130 1.36 -9.82 1.99
N CYS A 131 0.16 -9.45 2.46
CA CYS A 131 -0.28 -9.71 3.84
C CYS A 131 -0.85 -11.12 4.09
N SER A 132 -1.47 -11.75 3.08
CA SER A 132 -2.24 -12.99 3.27
C SER A 132 -1.33 -14.22 3.32
N SER A 133 -1.29 -14.90 4.46
CA SER A 133 -0.48 -16.12 4.64
C SER A 133 -0.85 -17.26 3.71
N ASP A 134 -2.14 -17.47 3.42
CA ASP A 134 -2.58 -18.55 2.54
C ASP A 134 -2.11 -18.32 1.10
N VAL A 135 -2.31 -17.10 0.60
CA VAL A 135 -1.86 -16.69 -0.74
C VAL A 135 -0.33 -16.77 -0.82
N PHE A 136 0.35 -16.26 0.22
CA PHE A 136 1.81 -16.30 0.31
C PHE A 136 2.35 -17.72 0.20
N ASN A 137 1.84 -18.65 1.03
CA ASN A 137 2.29 -20.04 1.04
C ASN A 137 2.04 -20.74 -0.29
N GLN A 138 0.89 -20.52 -0.92
CA GLN A 138 0.60 -21.07 -2.24
C GLN A 138 1.64 -20.64 -3.29
N PHE A 139 2.04 -19.36 -3.28
CA PHE A 139 3.06 -18.87 -4.21
C PHE A 139 4.44 -19.39 -3.85
N MET A 140 4.83 -19.44 -2.57
CA MET A 140 6.12 -20.01 -2.18
C MET A 140 6.23 -21.50 -2.56
N ASP A 141 5.16 -22.28 -2.40
CA ASP A 141 5.16 -23.69 -2.82
C ASP A 141 5.27 -23.82 -4.36
N THR A 142 4.69 -22.87 -5.10
CA THR A 142 4.86 -22.79 -6.57
C THR A 142 6.31 -22.42 -6.93
N ALA A 143 6.92 -21.49 -6.22
CA ALA A 143 8.33 -21.11 -6.39
C ALA A 143 9.25 -22.31 -6.15
N ASP A 144 9.05 -23.04 -5.05
CA ASP A 144 9.83 -24.23 -4.71
C ASP A 144 9.72 -25.31 -5.81
N ALA A 145 8.53 -25.49 -6.38
CA ALA A 145 8.29 -26.48 -7.43
C ALA A 145 8.86 -26.09 -8.81
N THR A 146 9.05 -24.79 -9.07
CA THR A 146 9.39 -24.27 -10.41
C THR A 146 10.70 -23.51 -10.47
N ASN A 147 11.36 -23.29 -9.32
CA ASN A 147 12.49 -22.38 -9.15
C ASN A 147 12.17 -20.96 -9.66
N ALA A 148 10.92 -20.51 -9.45
CA ALA A 148 10.50 -19.16 -9.80
C ALA A 148 10.88 -18.16 -8.70
N HIS A 149 11.26 -16.96 -9.12
CA HIS A 149 11.47 -15.82 -8.22
C HIS A 149 10.35 -14.80 -8.45
N TYR A 150 9.98 -14.09 -7.39
CA TYR A 150 8.84 -13.17 -7.37
C TYR A 150 9.26 -11.85 -6.75
N THR A 151 8.55 -10.78 -7.11
CA THR A 151 8.62 -9.49 -6.44
C THR A 151 7.39 -9.34 -5.53
N LEU A 152 7.61 -9.20 -4.22
CA LEU A 152 6.56 -9.02 -3.23
C LEU A 152 6.49 -7.53 -2.88
N PHE A 153 5.50 -6.81 -3.40
CA PHE A 153 5.24 -5.43 -2.99
C PHE A 153 4.50 -5.45 -1.65
N LEU A 154 5.27 -5.40 -0.57
CA LEU A 154 4.76 -5.45 0.80
C LEU A 154 4.09 -4.12 1.16
N SER A 155 2.92 -4.18 1.79
CA SER A 155 2.42 -3.03 2.54
C SER A 155 2.92 -3.06 3.98
N GLY A 156 3.52 -1.97 4.47
CA GLY A 156 3.94 -1.87 5.87
C GLY A 156 2.80 -2.07 6.88
N LEU A 157 1.55 -1.79 6.50
CA LEU A 157 0.38 -2.06 7.35
C LEU A 157 0.14 -3.55 7.60
N CYS A 158 0.73 -4.45 6.80
CA CYS A 158 0.71 -5.86 7.11
C CYS A 158 1.46 -6.19 8.41
N LEU A 159 2.35 -5.31 8.89
CA LEU A 159 3.17 -5.50 10.09
C LEU A 159 2.66 -4.69 11.30
N LEU A 160 1.59 -3.92 11.12
CA LEU A 160 0.94 -3.14 12.16
C LEU A 160 -0.33 -3.86 12.63
N PRO A 161 -0.47 -4.22 13.93
CA PRO A 161 -1.69 -4.83 14.43
C PRO A 161 -2.80 -3.77 14.61
N GLU A 162 -4.06 -4.19 14.50
CA GLU A 162 -5.26 -3.34 14.63
C GLU A 162 -5.26 -2.51 15.93
N SER A 163 -4.74 -3.10 17.03
CA SER A 163 -4.60 -2.41 18.32
C SER A 163 -3.66 -1.20 18.30
N GLN A 164 -2.76 -1.12 17.32
CA GLN A 164 -1.78 -0.07 17.10
C GLN A 164 -2.09 0.79 15.87
N LYS A 165 -3.26 0.62 15.24
CA LYS A 165 -3.59 1.30 13.96
C LYS A 165 -3.44 2.83 14.01
N PHE A 166 -3.67 3.46 15.16
CA PHE A 166 -3.57 4.90 15.32
C PHE A 166 -2.13 5.43 15.24
N LEU A 167 -1.13 4.55 15.16
CA LEU A 167 0.24 4.92 14.79
C LEU A 167 0.35 5.31 13.31
N TYR A 168 -0.57 4.86 12.45
CA TYR A 168 -0.60 5.25 11.04
C TYR A 168 -1.31 6.59 10.86
N GLU A 169 -0.54 7.63 10.58
CA GLU A 169 -1.02 8.94 10.13
C GLU A 169 -1.31 8.89 8.63
N THR A 170 -2.54 8.53 8.30
CA THR A 170 -3.00 8.37 6.92
C THR A 170 -3.02 9.70 6.17
N PRO A 171 -2.31 9.83 5.03
CA PRO A 171 -2.36 11.05 4.23
C PRO A 171 -3.80 11.45 3.83
N GLY A 172 -4.16 12.71 4.09
CA GLY A 172 -5.47 13.27 3.78
C GLY A 172 -6.65 12.70 4.59
N ARG A 173 -6.42 11.96 5.68
CA ARG A 173 -7.45 11.26 6.49
C ARG A 173 -7.11 11.24 7.99
N ASP A 174 -8.06 10.75 8.79
CA ASP A 174 -7.85 10.49 10.21
C ASP A 174 -6.84 9.36 10.44
N ALA A 175 -6.08 9.42 11.53
CA ALA A 175 -5.14 8.38 11.91
C ALA A 175 -5.83 7.00 12.08
N GLY A 176 -5.14 5.95 11.64
CA GLY A 176 -5.66 4.57 11.63
C GLY A 176 -6.65 4.26 10.51
N SER A 177 -6.73 5.10 9.47
CA SER A 177 -7.59 4.86 8.31
C SER A 177 -6.87 4.04 7.23
N SER A 178 -7.35 2.82 6.96
CA SER A 178 -6.77 1.94 5.93
C SER A 178 -7.87 1.30 5.09
N ALA A 179 -7.69 1.27 3.76
CA ALA A 179 -8.57 0.56 2.84
C ALA A 179 -8.30 -0.96 2.81
N ILE A 180 -7.09 -1.37 3.21
CA ILE A 180 -6.66 -2.78 3.23
C ILE A 180 -6.68 -3.39 4.65
N GLY A 181 -7.02 -2.58 5.67
CA GLY A 181 -6.97 -2.99 7.06
C GLY A 181 -5.55 -3.08 7.62
N PHE A 182 -5.40 -3.89 8.66
CA PHE A 182 -4.19 -4.10 9.46
C PHE A 182 -4.03 -5.60 9.74
N ALA A 183 -3.00 -6.02 10.48
CA ALA A 183 -3.02 -7.36 11.09
C ALA A 183 -4.08 -7.41 12.20
N ASP A 184 -4.78 -8.53 12.35
CA ASP A 184 -5.77 -8.72 13.42
C ASP A 184 -5.09 -8.59 14.80
N ASP A 185 -3.91 -9.19 14.94
CA ASP A 185 -3.13 -9.19 16.18
C ASP A 185 -1.63 -9.45 15.95
N THR A 186 -0.85 -9.41 17.04
CA THR A 186 0.59 -9.70 17.01
C THR A 186 0.93 -11.12 16.54
N PRO A 187 0.19 -12.19 16.93
CA PRO A 187 0.36 -13.51 16.33
C PRO A 187 0.30 -13.52 14.80
N GLU A 188 -0.63 -12.79 14.18
CA GLU A 188 -0.68 -12.69 12.72
C GLU A 188 0.55 -11.95 12.16
N VAL A 189 1.01 -10.87 12.82
CA VAL A 189 2.28 -10.20 12.44
C VAL A 189 3.45 -11.19 12.44
N LEU A 190 3.60 -12.00 13.50
CA LEU A 190 4.66 -13.00 13.58
C LEU A 190 4.60 -14.05 12.46
N GLN A 191 3.38 -14.43 12.05
CA GLN A 191 3.20 -15.31 10.90
C GLN A 191 3.67 -14.63 9.60
N ARG A 192 3.32 -13.36 9.39
CA ARG A 192 3.76 -12.58 8.23
C ARG A 192 5.28 -12.37 8.22
N ILE A 193 5.92 -12.17 9.37
CA ILE A 193 7.39 -12.11 9.51
C ILE A 193 8.05 -13.44 9.11
N THR A 194 7.47 -14.57 9.53
CA THR A 194 7.96 -15.91 9.13
C THR A 194 7.88 -16.09 7.63
N ASN A 195 6.75 -15.69 7.03
CA ASN A 195 6.55 -15.73 5.58
C ASN A 195 7.60 -14.87 4.86
N LEU A 196 7.72 -13.59 5.21
CA LEU A 196 8.70 -12.67 4.61
C LEU A 196 10.14 -13.18 4.71
N THR A 197 10.50 -13.76 5.86
CA THR A 197 11.81 -14.39 6.06
C THR A 197 12.02 -15.57 5.11
N ARG A 198 11.02 -16.46 4.94
CA ARG A 198 11.08 -17.56 3.97
C ARG A 198 11.28 -17.04 2.55
N ALA A 199 10.49 -16.06 2.12
CA ALA A 199 10.60 -15.53 0.76
C ALA A 199 11.96 -14.89 0.50
N TYR A 200 12.41 -14.03 1.41
CA TYR A 200 13.68 -13.36 1.25
C TYR A 200 14.85 -14.36 1.17
N ASN A 201 14.88 -15.33 2.10
CA ASN A 201 15.92 -16.36 2.12
C ASN A 201 15.86 -17.30 0.90
N SER A 202 14.72 -17.39 0.22
CA SER A 202 14.54 -18.17 -1.01
C SER A 202 14.84 -17.34 -2.28
N GLY A 203 15.29 -16.10 -2.11
CA GLY A 203 15.73 -15.24 -3.21
C GLY A 203 14.62 -14.46 -3.90
N HIS A 204 13.50 -14.22 -3.22
CA HIS A 204 12.44 -13.33 -3.71
C HIS A 204 12.76 -11.87 -3.38
N GLU A 205 12.40 -10.96 -4.28
CA GLU A 205 12.57 -9.53 -4.08
C GLU A 205 11.46 -8.96 -3.19
N ILE A 206 11.80 -8.02 -2.31
CA ILE A 206 10.84 -7.26 -1.51
C ILE A 206 10.76 -5.82 -2.02
N GLY A 207 9.64 -5.45 -2.63
CA GLY A 207 9.29 -4.07 -2.95
C GLY A 207 8.32 -3.48 -1.93
N THR A 208 7.91 -2.22 -2.14
CA THR A 208 6.83 -1.60 -1.36
C THR A 208 5.55 -1.42 -2.17
N HIS A 209 4.43 -1.68 -1.51
CA HIS A 209 3.08 -1.29 -1.94
C HIS A 209 2.52 -0.13 -1.09
N PHE A 210 3.37 0.54 -0.33
CA PHE A 210 3.00 1.62 0.58
C PHE A 210 1.95 1.16 1.61
N LEU A 211 1.19 2.08 2.20
CA LEU A 211 0.35 1.81 3.37
C LEU A 211 -1.14 1.80 3.01
N GLY A 212 -1.89 2.84 3.35
CA GLY A 212 -3.35 2.82 3.51
C GLY A 212 -4.19 2.48 2.28
N HIS A 213 -3.58 2.39 1.08
CA HIS A 213 -4.21 1.94 -0.16
C HIS A 213 -5.51 2.70 -0.54
N TRP A 214 -5.54 4.01 -0.30
CA TRP A 214 -6.68 4.84 -0.69
C TRP A 214 -6.61 5.19 -2.17
N CYS A 215 -7.67 4.85 -2.91
CA CYS A 215 -7.75 5.07 -4.36
C CYS A 215 -8.88 6.03 -4.72
N GLU A 216 -8.78 6.68 -5.87
CA GLU A 216 -9.84 7.50 -6.42
C GLU A 216 -11.15 6.69 -6.55
N PRO A 217 -12.32 7.35 -6.34
CA PRO A 217 -12.53 8.77 -6.06
C PRO A 217 -12.48 9.11 -4.56
N SER A 218 -11.90 8.25 -3.72
CA SER A 218 -11.86 8.47 -2.28
C SER A 218 -10.99 9.69 -1.94
N GLN A 219 -11.40 10.50 -0.97
CA GLN A 219 -10.58 11.59 -0.46
C GLN A 219 -9.21 11.08 0.01
N GLY A 220 -8.13 11.85 -0.20
CA GLY A 220 -6.79 11.42 0.21
C GLY A 220 -6.28 10.20 -0.57
N SER A 221 -6.80 9.94 -1.76
CA SER A 221 -6.26 8.90 -2.64
C SER A 221 -4.81 9.19 -3.01
N VAL A 222 -4.06 8.15 -3.37
CA VAL A 222 -2.65 8.27 -3.78
C VAL A 222 -2.47 9.28 -4.92
N ASN A 223 -3.45 9.42 -5.82
CA ASN A 223 -3.39 10.41 -6.90
C ASN A 223 -3.41 11.88 -6.41
N SER A 224 -3.91 12.13 -5.20
CA SER A 224 -4.02 13.47 -4.61
C SER A 224 -2.80 13.91 -3.81
N TRP A 225 -1.86 13.00 -3.54
CA TRP A 225 -0.75 13.27 -2.63
C TRP A 225 0.24 14.29 -3.18
N ASN A 226 0.57 15.26 -2.32
CA ASN A 226 1.69 16.16 -2.54
C ASN A 226 3.01 15.56 -2.01
N ALA A 227 4.12 16.27 -2.19
CA ALA A 227 5.44 15.77 -1.80
C ALA A 227 5.56 15.44 -0.30
N LYS A 228 4.97 16.27 0.58
CA LYS A 228 5.01 16.03 2.04
C LYS A 228 4.23 14.77 2.42
N GLU A 229 3.14 14.49 1.73
CA GLU A 229 2.33 13.30 1.97
C GLU A 229 3.07 12.03 1.53
N TRP A 230 3.77 12.07 0.39
CA TRP A 230 4.69 11.00 -0.03
C TRP A 230 5.80 10.77 0.97
N GLU A 231 6.47 11.83 1.45
CA GLU A 231 7.52 11.71 2.47
C GLU A 231 7.00 11.10 3.77
N SER A 232 5.80 11.49 4.20
CA SER A 232 5.15 10.89 5.37
C SER A 232 4.86 9.40 5.17
N GLU A 233 4.36 9.02 4.00
CA GLU A 233 4.07 7.62 3.68
C GLU A 233 5.35 6.77 3.69
N PHE A 234 6.45 7.27 3.11
CA PHE A 234 7.75 6.59 3.13
C PHE A 234 8.31 6.41 4.53
N ALA A 235 8.29 7.48 5.34
CA ALA A 235 8.80 7.45 6.69
C ALA A 235 8.05 6.40 7.55
N GLN A 236 6.72 6.35 7.41
CA GLN A 236 5.89 5.40 8.14
C GLN A 236 6.06 3.96 7.62
N ASP A 237 6.20 3.75 6.30
CA ASP A 237 6.45 2.42 5.73
C ASP A 237 7.80 1.85 6.19
N ALA A 238 8.82 2.71 6.23
CA ALA A 238 10.11 2.38 6.82
C ALA A 238 10.01 2.10 8.31
N GLN A 239 9.27 2.92 9.07
CA GLN A 239 9.07 2.72 10.51
C GLN A 239 8.41 1.37 10.80
N PHE A 240 7.29 1.05 10.14
CA PHE A 240 6.55 -0.19 10.41
C PHE A 240 7.33 -1.44 9.99
N THR A 241 8.14 -1.34 8.94
CA THR A 241 9.03 -2.42 8.51
C THR A 241 10.21 -2.61 9.47
N ASN A 242 10.83 -1.51 9.92
CA ASN A 242 12.06 -1.57 10.71
C ASN A 242 11.81 -1.85 12.19
N ASP A 243 10.76 -1.26 12.77
CA ASP A 243 10.40 -1.38 14.18
C ASP A 243 9.19 -2.30 14.41
N TRP A 244 8.98 -3.27 13.51
CA TRP A 244 7.86 -4.21 13.62
C TRP A 244 7.83 -4.90 14.99
N ALA A 245 8.99 -5.25 15.57
CA ALA A 245 9.07 -5.94 16.84
C ALA A 245 8.71 -5.03 18.03
N GLY A 246 9.20 -3.78 18.03
CA GLY A 246 8.92 -2.80 19.09
C GLY A 246 7.45 -2.41 19.13
N ILE A 247 6.88 -2.10 17.96
CA ILE A 247 5.44 -1.81 17.79
C ILE A 247 4.55 -2.95 18.33
N ASN A 248 5.02 -4.19 18.18
CA ASN A 248 4.29 -5.38 18.60
C ASN A 248 4.67 -5.88 20.01
N GLY A 249 5.51 -5.15 20.75
CA GLY A 249 5.88 -5.50 22.13
C GLY A 249 6.73 -6.78 22.26
N ILE A 250 7.50 -7.12 21.22
CA ILE A 250 8.31 -8.34 21.16
C ILE A 250 9.72 -8.03 21.66
N THR A 251 10.11 -8.66 22.77
CA THR A 251 11.38 -8.36 23.46
C THR A 251 12.60 -9.14 22.95
N ASP A 252 12.38 -10.26 22.26
CA ASP A 252 13.46 -11.11 21.71
C ASP A 252 13.03 -11.67 20.34
N PRO A 253 12.92 -10.81 19.32
CA PRO A 253 12.48 -11.22 17.99
C PRO A 253 13.60 -11.98 17.26
N THR A 254 13.24 -13.01 16.50
CA THR A 254 14.08 -13.42 15.37
C THR A 254 14.07 -12.27 14.36
N PRO A 255 15.22 -11.69 13.98
CA PRO A 255 15.24 -10.57 13.07
C PRO A 255 14.76 -10.98 11.67
N LEU A 256 14.10 -10.06 10.97
CA LEU A 256 13.97 -10.13 9.53
C LEU A 256 15.38 -10.17 8.91
N PRO A 257 15.59 -10.85 7.78
CA PRO A 257 16.89 -10.83 7.11
C PRO A 257 17.19 -9.45 6.47
N PHE A 258 16.21 -8.53 6.47
CA PHE A 258 16.28 -7.24 5.81
C PHE A 258 15.59 -6.14 6.61
N ASN A 259 15.93 -4.87 6.32
CA ASN A 259 15.19 -3.69 6.77
C ASN A 259 14.68 -2.93 5.53
N HIS A 260 13.90 -1.86 5.70
CA HIS A 260 13.30 -1.13 4.58
C HIS A 260 14.31 -0.55 3.57
N SER A 261 15.56 -0.27 3.97
CA SER A 261 16.57 0.34 3.09
C SER A 261 16.94 -0.51 1.86
N ILE A 262 16.57 -1.79 1.85
CA ILE A 262 16.74 -2.70 0.72
C ILE A 262 15.71 -2.48 -0.39
N VAL A 263 14.61 -1.78 -0.12
CA VAL A 263 13.50 -1.61 -1.07
C VAL A 263 14.00 -0.78 -2.27
N GLN A 264 13.97 -1.40 -3.45
CA GLN A 264 14.41 -0.76 -4.70
C GLN A 264 13.26 -0.56 -5.70
N GLY A 265 12.12 -1.20 -5.43
CA GLY A 265 10.97 -1.25 -6.32
C GLY A 265 9.71 -0.82 -5.61
N ALA A 266 8.92 0.01 -6.30
CA ALA A 266 7.61 0.44 -5.84
C ALA A 266 6.51 0.00 -6.82
N ARG A 267 5.34 -0.31 -6.27
CA ARG A 267 4.08 -0.24 -6.99
C ARG A 267 3.08 0.48 -6.10
N THR A 268 2.57 1.60 -6.56
CA THR A 268 1.57 2.39 -5.86
C THR A 268 0.19 1.72 -5.85
N PRO A 269 -0.60 1.91 -4.77
CA PRO A 269 -1.99 1.51 -4.72
C PRO A 269 -2.80 1.98 -5.92
N CYS A 270 -3.62 1.07 -6.46
CA CYS A 270 -4.45 1.30 -7.65
C CYS A 270 -3.71 1.86 -8.87
N LEU A 271 -2.38 1.73 -8.92
CA LEU A 271 -1.54 2.28 -9.98
C LEU A 271 -1.60 3.82 -10.05
N GLU A 272 -2.01 4.48 -8.98
CA GLU A 272 -2.24 5.93 -8.92
C GLU A 272 -0.98 6.72 -8.54
N GLY A 273 -1.04 8.06 -8.65
CA GLY A 273 0.01 8.98 -8.23
C GLY A 273 0.43 9.95 -9.34
N GLN A 274 0.61 11.22 -8.98
CA GLN A 274 1.13 12.24 -9.89
C GLN A 274 2.64 12.04 -10.09
N ARG A 275 3.03 11.61 -11.30
CA ARG A 275 4.40 11.15 -11.59
C ARG A 275 5.46 12.24 -11.46
N ASP A 276 5.10 13.48 -11.78
CA ASP A 276 5.93 14.67 -11.64
C ASP A 276 6.20 15.04 -10.17
N VAL A 277 5.30 14.68 -9.24
CA VAL A 277 5.51 14.81 -7.79
C VAL A 277 6.24 13.59 -7.23
N MET A 278 5.84 12.40 -7.64
CA MET A 278 6.25 11.11 -7.06
C MET A 278 7.69 10.71 -7.44
N TYR A 279 8.07 10.82 -8.72
CA TYR A 279 9.37 10.32 -9.17
C TYR A 279 10.59 11.03 -8.58
N PRO A 280 10.60 12.38 -8.40
CA PRO A 280 11.70 13.04 -7.69
C PRO A 280 11.93 12.44 -6.30
N ILE A 281 10.84 12.19 -5.56
CA ILE A 281 10.88 11.62 -4.21
C ILE A 281 11.39 10.17 -4.25
N PHE A 282 10.88 9.35 -5.17
CA PHE A 282 11.35 7.97 -5.35
C PHE A 282 12.86 7.94 -5.61
N LYS A 283 13.37 8.87 -6.42
CA LYS A 283 14.81 8.98 -6.69
C LYS A 283 15.60 9.38 -5.45
N GLU A 284 15.10 10.31 -4.64
CA GLU A 284 15.71 10.72 -3.37
C GLU A 284 15.77 9.56 -2.36
N HIS A 285 14.73 8.72 -2.31
CA HIS A 285 14.67 7.51 -1.49
C HIS A 285 15.36 6.28 -2.13
N GLY A 286 16.06 6.46 -3.24
CA GLY A 286 16.93 5.42 -3.82
C GLY A 286 16.25 4.36 -4.67
N PHE A 287 14.94 4.48 -4.94
CA PHE A 287 14.20 3.57 -5.81
C PHE A 287 14.84 3.47 -7.19
N LYS A 288 14.88 2.25 -7.71
CA LYS A 288 15.42 1.92 -9.03
C LYS A 288 14.33 1.83 -10.09
N TYR A 289 13.10 1.48 -9.69
CA TYR A 289 11.98 1.37 -10.61
C TYR A 289 10.62 1.60 -9.93
N ASP A 290 9.67 2.01 -10.75
CA ASP A 290 8.25 2.05 -10.45
C ASP A 290 7.51 1.07 -11.39
N ALA A 291 6.57 0.30 -10.83
CA ALA A 291 5.77 -0.68 -11.55
C ALA A 291 4.28 -0.27 -11.64
N SER A 292 3.98 1.03 -11.46
CA SER A 292 2.61 1.57 -11.46
C SER A 292 2.11 2.05 -12.81
N ASN A 293 2.94 2.17 -13.84
CA ASN A 293 2.41 2.57 -15.14
C ASN A 293 1.64 1.42 -15.80
N SER A 294 0.36 1.66 -16.05
CA SER A 294 -0.46 0.79 -16.90
C SER A 294 -0.15 1.02 -18.38
N GLY A 295 -0.30 0.00 -19.22
CA GLY A 295 -0.10 0.20 -20.66
C GLY A 295 -0.05 -1.09 -21.47
N THR A 296 0.53 -0.98 -22.66
CA THR A 296 0.84 -2.12 -23.53
C THR A 296 2.22 -2.67 -23.23
N LEU A 297 2.52 -3.89 -23.69
CA LEU A 297 3.84 -4.51 -23.50
C LEU A 297 4.92 -3.66 -24.18
N GLN A 298 5.73 -2.99 -23.36
CA GLN A 298 6.87 -2.20 -23.77
C GLN A 298 8.07 -2.53 -22.89
N TRP A 299 9.27 -2.32 -23.43
CA TRP A 299 10.48 -2.39 -22.61
C TRP A 299 10.46 -1.27 -21.56
N PRO A 300 10.99 -1.50 -20.34
CA PRO A 300 11.16 -0.44 -19.36
C PRO A 300 11.99 0.70 -19.94
N SER A 301 11.56 1.94 -19.68
CA SER A 301 12.31 3.16 -20.00
C SER A 301 12.95 3.71 -18.73
N MET A 302 14.17 4.22 -18.85
CA MET A 302 14.77 5.03 -17.79
C MET A 302 14.20 6.45 -17.90
N ASN A 303 13.63 6.97 -16.83
CA ASN A 303 13.24 8.38 -16.77
C ASN A 303 14.53 9.22 -16.70
N GLU A 304 14.67 10.20 -17.59
CA GLU A 304 15.79 11.16 -17.58
C GLU A 304 15.65 12.19 -16.44
#